data_AF-A0A072PRY1-F1
#
_entry.id   AF-A0A072PRY1-F1
#
_cell.length_a   1.000
_cell.length_b   1.000
_cell.length_c   1.000
_cell.angle_alpha   90.00
_cell.angle_beta   90.00
_cell.angle_gamma   90.00
#
_symmetry.space_group_name_H-M   'P 1'
#
loop_
_entity.id
_entity.type
_entity.pdbx_description
1 polymer ?
#
loop_
_entity_poly.entity_id
_entity_poly.type
_entity_poly.pdbx_seq_one_letter_code
_entity_poly.pdbx_strand_id
1 'polypeptide(L)'
;MSTPRRPSVLNRALSTPPMSPNSPRSTAVNTPSKQQIDPAPSRLTPPTSPRHLRSSSHLSDITTSPPPVASQLQTHPVDLKSRYGHLQPIQTDMLTCTTATQHSSTPRALECPFNIEILKDERGRDAYFGTGAWSIVYKATTHAKQRHTPPTSRSSRTITPPHSPMLMTPVLVAVKKPTRRDAADILKSEANTLRYLHTVAESERFIVPFYGVINTSTLILGAIPYSLEEHIRRCAFLSITQQGLTSTSTEPIIGSTSSWLTLAQKLTTALAWLHMEAGVVHGDIKPGNILLSPNPPSTSFPYTPILADFSSSQLLSTATAPNPPLTPNTLSAVTREFTAPELLSSAVLRDPNSAATRATDVFSLAVTLLVAATGQLLVYPGSVFQRQAMATQGWGVLGFVRNGEGGMRVPRAGVVERVCEGAVKKDPAARIGVRAWVSLVEEAMAQEDGTGRL
;
A
#
# COMPACT_ATOMS: atom_id res chain seq x y z
N MET A 1 2.04 -60.76 34.01
CA MET A 1 1.25 -59.78 34.79
C MET A 1 2.19 -58.74 35.36
N SER A 2 1.93 -57.48 35.02
CA SER A 2 2.24 -56.24 35.74
C SER A 2 3.66 -55.99 36.28
N THR A 3 4.30 -55.07 35.57
CA THR A 3 5.53 -54.30 35.79
C THR A 3 5.82 -53.81 37.22
N PRO A 4 7.12 -53.76 37.62
CA PRO A 4 7.59 -52.90 38.71
C PRO A 4 8.10 -51.55 38.18
N ARG A 5 7.80 -50.50 38.93
CA ARG A 5 8.20 -49.10 38.70
C ARG A 5 9.43 -48.80 39.55
N ARG A 6 10.49 -48.23 38.96
CA ARG A 6 11.61 -47.56 39.68
C ARG A 6 12.39 -46.62 38.72
N PRO A 7 13.25 -45.70 39.21
CA PRO A 7 13.03 -44.27 39.08
C PRO A 7 14.15 -43.54 38.30
N SER A 8 13.88 -42.30 37.90
CA SER A 8 14.85 -41.38 37.30
C SER A 8 15.72 -40.70 38.37
N VAL A 9 17.04 -40.81 38.27
CA VAL A 9 17.98 -39.93 38.99
C VAL A 9 19.26 -39.71 38.16
N LEU A 10 19.80 -38.48 38.31
CA LEU A 10 21.19 -38.00 38.10
C LEU A 10 21.58 -37.59 36.66
N ASN A 11 21.80 -36.30 36.35
CA ASN A 11 22.78 -35.29 36.83
C ASN A 11 24.05 -35.23 35.96
N ARG A 12 24.28 -34.06 35.34
CA ARG A 12 25.56 -33.29 35.24
C ARG A 12 25.36 -32.17 34.21
N ALA A 13 25.54 -30.87 34.43
CA ALA A 13 26.52 -30.05 35.16
C ALA A 13 27.30 -29.17 34.15
N LEU A 14 27.19 -27.84 34.34
CA LEU A 14 28.22 -26.79 34.17
C LEU A 14 28.65 -26.46 32.72
N SER A 15 28.81 -25.20 32.26
CA SER A 15 29.34 -24.00 32.92
C SER A 15 28.84 -22.69 32.30
N THR A 16 28.75 -21.65 33.14
CA THR A 16 28.98 -20.22 32.82
C THR A 16 30.26 -19.78 33.61
N PRO A 17 30.81 -18.53 33.61
CA PRO A 17 30.58 -17.26 32.86
C PRO A 17 31.96 -16.62 32.39
N PRO A 18 32.16 -15.29 32.17
CA PRO A 18 32.04 -14.26 33.20
C PRO A 18 31.22 -13.01 32.81
N MET A 19 30.83 -12.29 33.86
CA MET A 19 30.07 -11.04 33.90
C MET A 19 30.93 -9.92 34.52
N SER A 20 30.69 -8.68 34.05
CA SER A 20 30.63 -7.41 34.82
C SER A 20 31.94 -6.74 35.31
N PRO A 21 31.94 -5.42 35.63
CA PRO A 21 31.20 -4.78 36.76
C PRO A 21 30.28 -3.60 36.31
N ASN A 22 29.05 -3.42 36.80
CA ASN A 22 28.58 -3.00 38.14
C ASN A 22 29.11 -1.60 38.53
N SER A 23 28.32 -0.63 39.03
CA SER A 23 27.45 -0.70 40.23
C SER A 23 26.77 0.70 40.50
N PRO A 24 26.02 0.96 41.61
CA PRO A 24 24.59 1.36 41.55
C PRO A 24 24.20 2.55 42.48
N ARG A 25 22.89 2.83 42.64
CA ARG A 25 22.22 3.23 43.91
C ARG A 25 20.68 3.23 43.71
N SER A 26 19.94 2.33 44.38
CA SER A 26 19.16 2.52 45.65
C SER A 26 18.08 3.61 45.56
N THR A 27 16.83 3.53 46.03
CA THR A 27 15.99 2.68 46.94
C THR A 27 14.59 3.37 46.87
N ALA A 28 13.41 2.73 46.82
CA ALA A 28 12.56 2.24 47.93
C ALA A 28 11.08 2.20 47.43
N VAL A 29 10.34 1.09 47.63
CA VAL A 29 9.14 0.91 48.50
C VAL A 29 7.89 1.78 48.22
N ASN A 30 6.80 1.19 47.67
CA ASN A 30 5.46 1.06 48.30
C ASN A 30 4.35 0.53 47.35
N THR A 31 3.37 -0.12 48.00
CA THR A 31 2.21 -0.93 47.56
C THR A 31 0.98 -0.11 47.06
N PRO A 32 -0.16 -0.74 46.64
CA PRO A 32 -0.93 -0.35 45.45
C PRO A 32 -2.17 0.52 45.73
N SER A 33 -2.63 1.24 44.71
CA SER A 33 -3.94 1.91 44.73
C SER A 33 -4.60 1.95 43.34
N LYS A 34 -5.90 1.60 43.35
CA LYS A 34 -6.87 1.73 42.26
C LYS A 34 -7.10 3.20 41.90
N GLN A 35 -7.21 3.51 40.60
CA GLN A 35 -7.96 4.65 40.03
C GLN A 35 -8.14 4.39 38.52
N GLN A 36 -9.34 4.03 38.07
CA GLN A 36 -10.35 4.93 37.48
C GLN A 36 -9.82 5.66 36.23
N ILE A 37 -10.20 5.12 35.06
CA ILE A 37 -9.81 5.60 33.73
C ILE A 37 -10.99 6.39 33.17
N ASP A 38 -10.80 7.69 32.93
CA ASP A 38 -11.61 8.48 32.01
C ASP A 38 -10.84 8.76 30.70
N PRO A 39 -11.51 8.80 29.54
CA PRO A 39 -10.85 8.74 28.23
C PRO A 39 -10.45 10.12 27.70
N ALA A 40 -9.20 10.26 27.29
CA ALA A 40 -8.69 11.40 26.53
C ALA A 40 -8.92 11.22 25.00
N PRO A 41 -9.10 12.31 24.23
CA PRO A 41 -9.59 12.26 22.86
C PRO A 41 -8.53 11.84 21.83
N SER A 42 -9.00 11.03 20.88
CA SER A 42 -8.31 10.38 19.77
C SER A 42 -7.52 11.33 18.88
N ARG A 43 -6.20 11.11 18.78
CA ARG A 43 -5.33 11.69 17.75
C ARG A 43 -5.15 10.70 16.60
N LEU A 44 -5.66 11.09 15.44
CA LEU A 44 -5.53 10.42 14.15
C LEU A 44 -4.05 10.36 13.71
N THR A 45 -3.58 9.18 13.32
CA THR A 45 -2.28 8.96 12.66
C THR A 45 -2.52 8.22 11.33
N PRO A 46 -1.83 8.56 10.23
CA PRO A 46 -1.88 7.80 8.97
C PRO A 46 -0.85 6.65 8.97
N PRO A 47 -0.94 5.68 8.03
CA PRO A 47 -0.28 4.38 8.13
C PRO A 47 1.25 4.44 8.02
N THR A 48 1.93 3.57 8.78
CA THR A 48 3.39 3.38 8.73
C THR A 48 3.74 1.90 8.75
N SER A 49 4.65 1.48 7.88
CA SER A 49 5.45 0.24 8.00
C SER A 49 6.74 0.54 8.81
N PRO A 50 7.49 -0.46 9.30
CA PRO A 50 8.06 -0.44 10.66
C PRO A 50 9.18 0.58 10.86
N ARG A 51 9.04 1.41 11.90
CA ARG A 51 10.11 2.30 12.38
C ARG A 51 11.14 1.51 13.18
N HIS A 52 12.42 1.68 12.85
CA HIS A 52 13.50 1.48 13.81
C HIS A 52 13.43 2.62 14.85
N LEU A 53 13.12 2.30 16.10
CA LEU A 53 13.26 3.23 17.21
C LEU A 53 14.74 3.31 17.60
N ARG A 54 15.37 4.47 17.44
CA ARG A 54 16.54 4.86 18.22
C ARG A 54 16.22 6.09 19.04
N SER A 55 16.47 5.93 20.33
CA SER A 55 16.33 6.92 21.40
C SER A 55 17.38 8.02 21.22
N SER A 56 16.95 9.28 21.34
CA SER A 56 17.85 10.39 21.65
C SER A 56 17.17 11.27 22.69
N SER A 57 17.72 11.19 23.90
CA SER A 57 17.61 12.14 24.99
C SER A 57 18.00 13.54 24.54
N HIS A 58 17.16 14.53 24.83
CA HIS A 58 17.53 15.88 25.27
C HIS A 58 16.26 16.73 25.24
N LEU A 59 15.86 17.26 26.41
CA LEU A 59 15.39 18.63 26.60
C LEU A 59 15.04 18.79 28.08
N SER A 60 15.91 19.51 28.77
CA SER A 60 15.70 20.12 30.07
C SER A 60 14.90 21.42 29.92
N ASP A 61 14.12 21.71 30.96
CA ASP A 61 13.66 23.02 31.43
C ASP A 61 12.76 23.86 30.49
N ILE A 62 11.51 24.10 30.92
CA ILE A 62 11.14 25.28 31.72
C ILE A 62 9.62 25.24 31.96
N THR A 63 9.31 25.12 33.26
CA THR A 63 8.07 25.34 33.98
C THR A 63 7.54 26.76 33.79
N THR A 64 6.25 26.97 33.47
CA THR A 64 5.34 27.85 34.27
C THR A 64 3.88 27.79 33.78
N SER A 65 3.00 27.32 34.67
CA SER A 65 1.57 27.64 34.71
C SER A 65 1.38 28.77 35.74
N PRO A 66 0.35 29.64 35.65
CA PRO A 66 -0.88 29.46 36.47
C PRO A 66 -2.13 30.18 35.86
N PRO A 67 -3.25 30.43 36.60
CA PRO A 67 -4.24 29.50 37.17
C PRO A 67 -5.70 29.86 36.69
N PRO A 68 -6.77 29.21 37.21
CA PRO A 68 -8.10 29.19 36.59
C PRO A 68 -9.08 30.21 37.19
N VAL A 69 -10.11 30.57 36.42
CA VAL A 69 -11.30 31.26 36.93
C VAL A 69 -12.55 30.50 36.47
N ALA A 70 -13.36 30.09 37.45
CA ALA A 70 -14.66 29.46 37.28
C ALA A 70 -15.76 30.52 37.15
N SER A 71 -16.75 30.28 36.29
CA SER A 71 -18.08 30.89 36.35
C SER A 71 -19.09 30.00 35.63
N GLN A 72 -20.29 29.93 36.21
CA GLN A 72 -21.29 28.88 36.06
C GLN A 72 -22.27 29.08 34.89
N LEU A 73 -22.93 27.97 34.52
CA LEU A 73 -24.32 27.80 34.06
C LEU A 73 -24.78 28.54 32.78
N GLN A 74 -25.08 27.76 31.73
CA GLN A 74 -26.46 27.60 31.22
C GLN A 74 -26.55 26.57 30.08
N THR A 75 -27.58 25.75 30.18
CA THR A 75 -27.99 24.67 29.29
C THR A 75 -28.75 25.19 28.07
N HIS A 76 -28.22 25.00 26.86
CA HIS A 76 -28.98 24.98 25.61
C HIS A 76 -28.35 23.97 24.62
N PRO A 77 -29.15 23.15 23.92
CA PRO A 77 -28.65 22.15 22.99
C PRO A 77 -28.11 22.84 21.73
N VAL A 78 -26.80 22.73 21.49
CA VAL A 78 -26.13 23.27 20.30
C VAL A 78 -26.15 22.21 19.21
N ASP A 79 -26.80 22.55 18.12
CA ASP A 79 -26.90 21.82 16.86
C ASP A 79 -25.50 21.50 16.28
N LEU A 80 -25.08 20.23 16.40
CA LEU A 80 -23.79 19.71 15.96
C LEU A 80 -23.80 19.41 14.44
N LYS A 81 -24.04 20.45 13.63
CA LYS A 81 -23.95 20.36 12.15
C LYS A 81 -22.81 21.19 11.51
N SER A 82 -21.89 21.77 12.29
CA SER A 82 -20.90 22.72 11.77
C SER A 82 -19.42 22.44 12.14
N ARG A 83 -19.01 21.17 12.27
CA ARG A 83 -17.59 20.81 12.49
C ARG A 83 -17.03 19.73 11.57
N TYR A 84 -17.58 19.58 10.38
CA TYR A 84 -16.83 19.07 9.24
C TYR A 84 -16.74 20.20 8.25
N GLY A 85 -15.62 20.91 8.30
CA GLY A 85 -15.27 21.92 7.30
C GLY A 85 -15.50 21.32 5.93
N HIS A 86 -16.41 21.94 5.20
CA HIS A 86 -16.70 21.70 3.81
C HIS A 86 -15.45 22.06 3.00
N LEU A 87 -14.48 21.14 2.95
CA LEU A 87 -13.43 21.16 1.95
C LEU A 87 -14.11 20.74 0.65
N GLN A 88 -14.41 21.74 -0.17
CA GLN A 88 -14.76 21.55 -1.57
C GLN A 88 -13.75 20.55 -2.17
N PRO A 89 -14.20 19.46 -2.84
CA PRO A 89 -13.30 18.58 -3.56
C PRO A 89 -12.53 19.44 -4.57
N ILE A 90 -11.19 19.45 -4.49
CA ILE A 90 -10.41 19.97 -5.62
C ILE A 90 -10.73 19.05 -6.79
N GLN A 91 -11.38 19.64 -7.80
CA GLN A 91 -11.78 18.98 -9.02
C GLN A 91 -10.54 18.32 -9.65
N THR A 92 -10.45 17.00 -9.50
CA THR A 92 -9.42 16.15 -10.10
C THR A 92 -10.02 15.60 -11.38
N ASP A 93 -10.40 16.49 -12.29
CA ASP A 93 -10.86 16.10 -13.62
C ASP A 93 -9.66 15.46 -14.34
N MET A 94 -9.58 14.14 -14.21
CA MET A 94 -8.70 13.26 -14.95
C MET A 94 -9.19 13.24 -16.40
N LEU A 95 -8.79 14.22 -17.18
CA LEU A 95 -8.84 14.12 -18.64
C LEU A 95 -7.70 13.20 -19.07
N THR A 96 -8.07 12.01 -19.52
CA THR A 96 -7.19 10.98 -20.08
C THR A 96 -6.37 11.58 -21.21
N CYS A 97 -5.07 11.77 -21.00
CA CYS A 97 -4.17 12.24 -22.05
C CYS A 97 -3.70 11.02 -22.86
N THR A 98 -4.39 10.75 -23.97
CA THR A 98 -3.87 9.86 -25.01
C THR A 98 -2.64 10.50 -25.62
N THR A 99 -1.45 10.01 -25.26
CA THR A 99 -0.20 10.40 -25.91
C THR A 99 -0.18 9.76 -27.30
N ALA A 100 -0.27 10.60 -28.33
CA ALA A 100 -0.17 10.15 -29.71
C ALA A 100 1.22 9.55 -29.97
N THR A 101 1.24 8.31 -30.41
CA THR A 101 2.39 7.51 -30.82
C THR A 101 3.14 8.21 -31.95
N GLN A 102 4.33 8.76 -31.66
CA GLN A 102 5.33 9.04 -32.70
C GLN A 102 6.45 8.01 -32.58
N HIS A 103 6.43 7.04 -33.47
CA HIS A 103 7.58 6.18 -33.77
C HIS A 103 8.72 7.06 -34.31
N SER A 104 9.70 7.39 -33.47
CA SER A 104 11.05 7.73 -33.94
C SER A 104 12.09 7.40 -32.86
N SER A 105 13.03 6.55 -33.25
CA SER A 105 14.38 6.30 -32.73
C SER A 105 14.78 6.80 -31.32
N THR A 106 15.19 5.84 -30.47
CA THR A 106 15.86 5.92 -29.16
C THR A 106 15.04 6.49 -27.99
N PRO A 107 14.88 5.74 -26.87
CA PRO A 107 14.15 6.22 -25.70
C PRO A 107 15.00 7.26 -24.96
N ARG A 108 14.93 8.51 -25.42
CA ARG A 108 15.39 9.66 -24.65
C ARG A 108 14.69 9.58 -23.29
N ALA A 109 15.46 9.64 -22.20
CA ALA A 109 14.92 9.59 -20.85
C ALA A 109 13.71 10.53 -20.74
N LEU A 110 12.57 10.03 -20.24
CA LEU A 110 11.41 10.88 -19.94
C LEU A 110 11.83 11.85 -18.82
N GLU A 111 12.44 12.96 -19.20
CA GLU A 111 12.63 14.11 -18.34
C GLU A 111 11.26 14.73 -18.11
N CYS A 112 10.97 15.11 -16.87
CA CYS A 112 9.71 15.76 -16.54
C CYS A 112 9.44 16.96 -17.47
N PRO A 113 8.31 17.01 -18.20
CA PRO A 113 8.08 18.02 -19.23
C PRO A 113 7.64 19.38 -18.68
N PHE A 114 7.39 19.47 -17.37
CA PHE A 114 6.94 20.67 -16.67
C PHE A 114 7.77 20.95 -15.42
N ASN A 115 7.68 22.18 -14.91
CA ASN A 115 8.23 22.56 -13.62
C ASN A 115 7.26 22.16 -12.51
N ILE A 116 7.77 21.90 -11.32
CA ILE A 116 6.96 21.51 -10.15
C ILE A 116 7.27 22.40 -8.95
N GLU A 117 6.26 22.65 -8.14
CA GLU A 117 6.37 23.33 -6.85
C GLU A 117 5.71 22.49 -5.76
N ILE A 118 6.45 22.15 -4.70
CA ILE A 118 5.91 21.37 -3.60
C ILE A 118 4.95 22.23 -2.78
N LEU A 119 3.72 21.75 -2.63
CA LEU A 119 2.69 22.42 -1.86
C LEU A 119 3.03 22.43 -0.36
N LYS A 120 2.56 23.45 0.35
CA LYS A 120 2.66 23.55 1.81
C LYS A 120 1.35 23.15 2.48
N ASP A 121 1.43 22.53 3.65
CA ASP A 121 0.29 22.25 4.53
C ASP A 121 -0.13 23.51 5.31
N GLU A 122 -1.21 23.41 6.08
CA GLU A 122 -1.74 24.51 6.92
C GLU A 122 -0.72 25.05 7.95
N ARG A 123 0.37 24.32 8.19
CA ARG A 123 1.45 24.68 9.12
C ARG A 123 2.70 25.19 8.39
N GLY A 124 2.62 25.42 7.08
CA GLY A 124 3.73 25.88 6.25
C GLY A 124 4.80 24.81 5.96
N ARG A 125 4.53 23.53 6.25
CA ARG A 125 5.46 22.42 5.99
C ARG A 125 5.15 21.78 4.64
N ASP A 126 6.10 21.06 4.06
CA ASP A 126 5.86 20.35 2.79
C ASP A 126 4.70 19.35 2.94
N ALA A 127 3.69 19.49 2.08
CA ALA A 127 2.55 18.59 2.04
C ALA A 127 2.94 17.29 1.32
N TYR A 128 2.58 16.16 1.91
CA TYR A 128 2.87 14.84 1.36
C TYR A 128 1.62 13.94 1.35
N PHE A 129 1.60 12.99 0.43
CA PHE A 129 0.64 11.89 0.39
C PHE A 129 1.04 10.79 1.37
N GLY A 130 2.34 10.49 1.49
CA GLY A 130 2.82 9.47 2.40
C GLY A 130 4.33 9.34 2.44
N THR A 131 4.80 8.48 3.35
CA THR A 131 6.20 8.12 3.52
C THR A 131 6.33 6.59 3.48
N GLY A 132 7.28 6.09 2.70
CA GLY A 132 7.64 4.67 2.62
C GLY A 132 9.05 4.41 3.12
N ALA A 133 9.47 3.15 3.07
CA ALA A 133 10.82 2.74 3.47
C ALA A 133 11.91 3.46 2.67
N TRP A 134 11.67 3.73 1.38
CA TRP A 134 12.66 4.27 0.44
C TRP A 134 12.38 5.72 0.02
N SER A 135 11.16 6.22 0.22
CA SER A 135 10.75 7.50 -0.36
C SER A 135 9.74 8.27 0.46
N ILE A 136 9.68 9.59 0.23
CA ILE A 136 8.56 10.45 0.61
C ILE A 136 7.86 10.88 -0.67
N VAL A 137 6.53 10.86 -0.67
CA VAL A 137 5.69 11.26 -1.81
C VAL A 137 5.03 12.59 -1.50
N TYR A 138 5.53 13.67 -2.10
CA TYR A 138 5.02 15.02 -1.91
C TYR A 138 3.85 15.34 -2.83
N LYS A 139 3.03 16.31 -2.41
CA LYS A 139 2.02 16.96 -3.27
C LYS A 139 2.68 18.14 -3.97
N ALA A 140 2.51 18.28 -5.28
CA ALA A 140 3.08 19.41 -6.01
C ALA A 140 2.14 19.93 -7.10
N THR A 141 2.19 21.22 -7.35
CA THR A 141 1.58 21.87 -8.52
C THR A 141 2.55 21.89 -9.68
N THR A 142 2.01 21.97 -10.89
CA THR A 142 2.82 22.03 -12.11
C THR A 142 2.71 23.38 -12.78
N HIS A 143 3.80 23.79 -13.44
CA HIS A 143 3.84 24.97 -14.30
C HIS A 143 4.48 24.60 -15.63
N ALA A 144 3.91 25.09 -16.73
CA ALA A 144 4.48 24.85 -18.06
C ALA A 144 5.93 25.35 -18.12
N LYS A 145 6.84 24.53 -18.66
CA LYS A 145 8.22 24.97 -18.92
C LYS A 145 8.16 26.09 -19.96
N GLN A 146 8.53 27.32 -19.59
CA GLN A 146 8.70 28.39 -20.56
C GLN A 146 9.81 27.98 -21.53
N ARG A 147 9.47 27.78 -22.81
CA ARG A 147 10.49 27.60 -23.85
C ARG A 147 11.24 28.94 -23.97
N HIS A 148 12.47 28.99 -23.50
CA HIS A 148 13.37 30.08 -23.82
C HIS A 148 13.66 30.04 -25.32
N THR A 149 12.91 30.80 -26.12
CA THR A 149 13.35 31.14 -27.47
C THR A 149 14.51 32.14 -27.34
N PRO A 150 15.72 31.85 -27.87
CA PRO A 150 16.77 32.84 -27.92
C PRO A 150 16.31 34.03 -28.78
N PRO A 151 16.66 35.28 -28.42
CA PRO A 151 16.24 36.45 -29.17
C PRO A 151 17.13 36.58 -30.42
N THR A 152 16.76 35.91 -31.51
CA THR A 152 17.40 36.14 -32.81
C THR A 152 16.37 36.35 -33.92
N SER A 153 16.47 37.56 -34.49
CA SER A 153 15.95 38.06 -35.78
C SER A 153 14.43 38.14 -35.99
N ARG A 154 13.98 39.40 -36.15
CA ARG A 154 12.72 39.79 -36.79
C ARG A 154 12.68 39.22 -38.21
N SER A 155 11.73 38.34 -38.50
CA SER A 155 11.29 38.06 -39.87
C SER A 155 9.89 37.45 -39.85
N SER A 156 8.99 38.14 -40.57
CA SER A 156 7.71 37.71 -41.14
C SER A 156 6.73 36.87 -40.30
N ARG A 157 5.58 37.51 -40.00
CA ARG A 157 4.33 36.88 -39.57
C ARG A 157 3.87 35.86 -40.62
N THR A 158 3.88 34.59 -40.25
CA THR A 158 3.02 33.58 -40.89
C THR A 158 2.07 33.06 -39.80
N ILE A 159 0.80 33.43 -39.91
CA ILE A 159 -0.29 32.95 -39.06
C ILE A 159 -0.66 31.56 -39.56
N THR A 160 0.01 30.54 -39.04
CA THR A 160 -0.50 29.16 -39.06
C THR A 160 -0.96 28.82 -37.64
N PRO A 161 -2.18 28.29 -37.44
CA PRO A 161 -2.63 27.89 -36.11
C PRO A 161 -1.69 26.80 -35.59
N PRO A 162 -1.32 26.79 -34.30
CA PRO A 162 -0.47 25.73 -33.77
C PRO A 162 -1.27 24.44 -33.72
N HIS A 163 -1.13 23.59 -34.74
CA HIS A 163 -1.53 22.18 -34.72
C HIS A 163 -0.53 21.34 -33.91
N SER A 164 -0.28 21.74 -32.66
CA SER A 164 0.42 20.90 -31.70
C SER A 164 -0.56 20.57 -30.58
N PRO A 165 -0.85 19.29 -30.27
CA PRO A 165 -1.66 18.98 -29.11
C PRO A 165 -0.98 19.63 -27.91
N MET A 166 -1.68 20.56 -27.25
CA MET A 166 -1.21 21.14 -26.01
C MET A 166 -1.11 19.98 -25.02
N LEU A 167 0.11 19.58 -24.66
CA LEU A 167 0.34 18.66 -23.54
C LEU A 167 -0.36 19.28 -22.33
N MET A 168 -1.55 18.78 -21.99
CA MET A 168 -2.30 19.27 -20.85
C MET A 168 -1.45 18.98 -19.61
N THR A 169 -0.94 20.05 -19.00
CA THR A 169 -0.08 19.94 -17.83
C THR A 169 -0.98 19.65 -16.62
N PRO A 170 -0.80 18.53 -15.91
CA PRO A 170 -1.70 18.12 -14.83
C PRO A 170 -1.56 19.06 -13.63
N VAL A 171 -2.65 19.71 -13.21
CA VAL A 171 -2.62 20.72 -12.12
C VAL A 171 -1.93 20.21 -10.86
N LEU A 172 -2.11 18.95 -10.51
CA LEU A 172 -1.57 18.31 -9.31
C LEU A 172 -0.80 17.03 -9.68
N VAL A 173 0.39 16.87 -9.12
CA VAL A 173 1.24 15.69 -9.28
C VAL A 173 1.76 15.18 -7.94
N ALA A 174 2.14 13.89 -7.93
CA ALA A 174 2.83 13.25 -6.82
C ALA A 174 4.34 13.22 -7.12
N VAL A 175 5.15 13.71 -6.18
CA VAL A 175 6.61 13.80 -6.33
C VAL A 175 7.28 12.84 -5.35
N LYS A 176 7.77 11.71 -5.85
CA LYS A 176 8.42 10.67 -5.05
C LYS A 176 9.93 10.94 -4.99
N LYS A 177 10.43 11.30 -3.82
CA LYS A 177 11.85 11.59 -3.55
C LYS A 177 12.47 10.54 -2.64
N PRO A 178 13.77 10.22 -2.80
CA PRO A 178 14.45 9.26 -1.93
C PRO A 178 14.55 9.82 -0.51
N THR A 179 14.31 8.99 0.49
CA THR A 179 14.48 9.37 1.91
C THR A 179 15.94 9.44 2.33
N ARG A 180 16.82 8.74 1.62
CA ARG A 180 18.24 8.57 1.92
C ARG A 180 19.04 8.22 0.67
N ARG A 181 20.38 8.26 0.76
CA ARG A 181 21.28 8.12 -0.39
C ARG A 181 21.17 6.76 -1.08
N ASP A 182 21.13 5.67 -0.32
CA ASP A 182 20.96 4.29 -0.80
C ASP A 182 19.58 4.03 -1.42
N ALA A 183 18.57 4.86 -1.11
CA ALA A 183 17.27 4.77 -1.76
C ALA A 183 17.26 5.33 -3.19
N ALA A 184 18.28 6.11 -3.59
CA ALA A 184 18.33 6.71 -4.92
C ALA A 184 18.41 5.66 -6.04
N ASP A 185 19.18 4.59 -5.83
CA ASP A 185 19.32 3.50 -6.81
C ASP A 185 18.03 2.69 -6.95
N ILE A 186 17.29 2.51 -5.86
CA ILE A 186 15.97 1.86 -5.87
C ILE A 186 14.97 2.70 -6.66
N LEU A 187 14.92 4.01 -6.43
CA LEU A 187 14.03 4.91 -7.19
C LEU A 187 14.45 5.01 -8.66
N LYS A 188 15.75 4.95 -8.96
CA LYS A 188 16.24 4.86 -10.34
C LYS A 188 15.79 3.58 -11.03
N SER A 189 15.84 2.44 -10.31
CA SER A 189 15.30 1.16 -10.78
C SER A 189 13.79 1.25 -11.03
N GLU A 190 13.04 1.81 -10.07
CA GLU A 190 11.59 2.04 -10.21
C GLU A 190 11.27 2.90 -11.44
N ALA A 191 12.02 3.98 -11.67
CA ALA A 191 11.85 4.83 -12.85
C ALA A 191 12.17 4.11 -14.17
N ASN A 192 13.09 3.14 -14.17
CA ASN A 192 13.33 2.30 -15.34
C ASN A 192 12.14 1.37 -15.61
N THR A 193 11.61 0.73 -14.56
CA THR A 193 10.42 -0.13 -14.65
C THR A 193 9.21 0.65 -15.15
N LEU A 194 8.90 1.80 -14.56
CA LEU A 194 7.76 2.63 -14.97
C LEU A 194 7.90 3.14 -16.41
N ARG A 195 9.12 3.51 -16.83
CA ARG A 195 9.38 3.90 -18.22
C ARG A 195 9.12 2.76 -19.18
N TYR A 196 9.57 1.55 -18.84
CA TYR A 196 9.29 0.37 -19.64
C TYR A 196 7.78 0.08 -19.69
N LEU A 197 7.10 0.06 -18.55
CA LEU A 197 5.66 -0.20 -18.46
C LEU A 197 4.84 0.79 -19.30
N HIS A 198 5.23 2.06 -19.34
CA HIS A 198 4.57 3.07 -20.18
C HIS A 198 4.68 2.79 -21.70
N THR A 199 5.60 1.93 -22.14
CA THR A 199 5.69 1.48 -23.54
C THR A 199 4.81 0.28 -23.85
N VAL A 200 4.27 -0.38 -22.83
CA VAL A 200 3.37 -1.53 -22.98
C VAL A 200 1.95 -1.02 -23.20
N ALA A 201 1.25 -1.64 -24.16
CA ALA A 201 -0.13 -1.26 -24.50
C ALA A 201 -1.04 -1.31 -23.27
N GLU A 202 -1.98 -0.36 -23.18
CA GLU A 202 -2.99 -0.25 -22.11
C GLU A 202 -2.46 0.03 -20.69
N SER A 203 -1.18 0.39 -20.55
CA SER A 203 -0.57 0.66 -19.23
C SER A 203 -1.34 1.70 -18.39
N GLU A 204 -1.93 2.71 -19.03
CA GLU A 204 -2.71 3.77 -18.39
C GLU A 204 -3.96 3.27 -17.65
N ARG A 205 -4.43 2.06 -17.97
CA ARG A 205 -5.58 1.43 -17.30
C ARG A 205 -5.19 0.77 -15.98
N PHE A 206 -3.92 0.41 -15.80
CA PHE A 206 -3.49 -0.51 -14.75
C PHE A 206 -2.46 0.08 -13.80
N ILE A 207 -1.66 1.05 -14.23
CA ILE A 207 -0.56 1.60 -13.42
C ILE A 207 -0.67 3.11 -13.26
N VAL A 208 -0.07 3.63 -12.18
CA VAL A 208 -0.04 5.06 -11.91
C VAL A 208 0.61 5.82 -13.07
N PRO A 209 0.03 6.95 -13.53
CA PRO A 209 0.64 7.77 -14.58
C PRO A 209 2.06 8.18 -14.21
N PHE A 210 3.01 8.02 -15.13
CA PHE A 210 4.42 8.39 -14.94
C PHE A 210 4.81 9.49 -15.92
N TYR A 211 5.10 10.68 -15.38
CA TYR A 211 5.41 11.87 -16.18
C TYR A 211 6.91 12.06 -16.42
N GLY A 212 7.76 11.33 -15.72
CA GLY A 212 9.20 11.36 -15.89
C GLY A 212 9.97 11.51 -14.59
N VAL A 213 11.27 11.80 -14.74
CA VAL A 213 12.20 12.00 -13.63
C VAL A 213 12.77 13.41 -13.56
N ILE A 214 13.14 13.83 -12.35
CA ILE A 214 13.95 15.00 -12.05
C ILE A 214 15.22 14.51 -11.32
N ASN A 215 16.39 15.00 -11.72
CA ASN A 215 17.68 14.70 -11.07
C ASN A 215 17.95 13.20 -10.87
N THR A 216 17.57 12.36 -11.84
CA THR A 216 17.77 10.89 -11.93
C THR A 216 17.06 10.01 -10.90
N SER A 217 16.66 10.52 -9.74
CA SER A 217 16.07 9.73 -8.65
C SER A 217 14.80 10.34 -8.03
N THR A 218 14.26 11.42 -8.59
CA THR A 218 12.95 11.96 -8.20
C THR A 218 11.93 11.63 -9.27
N LEU A 219 10.86 10.92 -8.92
CA LEU A 219 9.83 10.49 -9.87
C LEU A 219 8.63 11.43 -9.79
N ILE A 220 8.06 11.74 -10.96
CA ILE A 220 6.86 12.57 -11.11
C ILE A 220 5.72 11.68 -11.59
N LEU A 221 4.68 11.58 -10.77
CA LEU A 221 3.60 10.61 -10.90
C LEU A 221 2.23 11.32 -10.90
N GLY A 222 1.21 10.64 -11.42
CA GLY A 222 -0.18 11.02 -11.27
C GLY A 222 -0.57 11.15 -9.81
N ALA A 223 -1.21 12.26 -9.43
CA ALA A 223 -1.73 12.45 -8.09
C ALA A 223 -3.10 11.75 -7.96
N ILE A 224 -3.09 10.51 -7.46
CA ILE A 224 -4.32 9.78 -7.08
C ILE A 224 -4.38 9.77 -5.55
N PRO A 225 -5.25 10.57 -4.92
CA PRO A 225 -5.17 10.85 -3.48
C PRO A 225 -5.75 9.74 -2.60
N TYR A 226 -6.37 8.72 -3.18
CA TYR A 226 -7.13 7.70 -2.46
C TYR A 226 -6.57 6.31 -2.73
N SER A 227 -6.30 5.53 -1.68
CA SER A 227 -5.81 4.15 -1.78
C SER A 227 -6.87 3.14 -1.35
N LEU A 228 -6.71 1.90 -1.77
CA LEU A 228 -7.55 0.78 -1.34
C LEU A 228 -7.45 0.58 0.18
N GLU A 229 -6.28 0.78 0.77
CA GLU A 229 -6.10 0.74 2.22
C GLU A 229 -6.99 1.75 2.95
N GLU A 230 -7.02 3.00 2.49
CA GLU A 230 -7.85 4.04 3.08
C GLU A 230 -9.35 3.77 2.86
N HIS A 231 -9.69 3.18 1.71
CA HIS A 231 -11.05 2.75 1.43
C HIS A 231 -11.53 1.65 2.37
N ILE A 232 -10.71 0.62 2.59
CA ILE A 232 -11.01 -0.47 3.51
C ILE A 232 -11.19 0.07 4.94
N ARG A 233 -10.31 0.98 5.40
CA ARG A 233 -10.46 1.63 6.72
C ARG A 233 -11.78 2.38 6.84
N ARG A 234 -12.12 3.17 5.81
CA ARG A 234 -13.36 3.93 5.81
C ARG A 234 -14.57 3.01 5.88
N CYS A 235 -14.61 1.96 5.07
CA CYS A 235 -15.71 0.99 5.10
C CYS A 235 -15.81 0.26 6.44
N ALA A 236 -14.67 -0.17 7.02
CA ALA A 236 -14.63 -0.78 8.36
C ALA A 236 -15.14 0.17 9.46
N PHE A 237 -14.75 1.44 9.41
CA PHE A 237 -15.27 2.45 10.33
C PHE A 237 -16.78 2.66 10.17
N LEU A 238 -17.28 2.74 8.94
CA LEU A 238 -18.70 2.92 8.65
C LEU A 238 -19.54 1.71 9.08
N SER A 239 -19.03 0.47 8.92
CA SER A 239 -19.77 -0.71 9.40
C SER A 239 -19.94 -0.72 10.92
N ILE A 240 -18.92 -0.26 11.65
CA ILE A 240 -18.98 -0.17 13.11
C ILE A 240 -19.95 0.94 13.55
N THR A 241 -19.91 2.09 12.87
CA THR A 241 -20.60 3.31 13.35
C THR A 241 -22.03 3.49 12.84
N GLN A 242 -22.33 3.09 11.61
CA GLN A 242 -23.63 3.40 10.98
C GLN A 242 -24.63 2.24 11.04
N GLN A 243 -24.15 1.00 11.01
CA GLN A 243 -25.05 -0.13 10.83
C GLN A 243 -25.54 -0.75 12.13
N GLY A 244 -24.84 -0.64 13.26
CA GLY A 244 -25.19 -1.42 14.47
C GLY A 244 -25.23 -2.95 14.26
N LEU A 245 -25.05 -3.41 13.01
CA LEU A 245 -25.00 -4.78 12.54
C LEU A 245 -23.61 -5.33 12.88
N THR A 246 -23.55 -5.79 14.12
CA THR A 246 -23.15 -7.13 14.52
C THR A 246 -22.12 -7.84 13.65
N SER A 247 -21.17 -8.45 14.34
CA SER A 247 -20.15 -9.40 13.92
C SER A 247 -20.68 -10.64 13.15
N THR A 248 -21.91 -10.63 12.63
CA THR A 248 -22.65 -11.73 12.00
C THR A 248 -22.84 -11.57 10.49
N SER A 249 -22.50 -10.43 9.88
CA SER A 249 -22.61 -10.25 8.43
C SER A 249 -21.56 -11.09 7.68
N THR A 250 -22.00 -11.82 6.65
CA THR A 250 -21.14 -12.60 5.75
C THR A 250 -20.69 -11.80 4.52
N GLU A 251 -21.28 -10.63 4.29
CA GLU A 251 -20.92 -9.76 3.17
C GLU A 251 -19.51 -9.18 3.36
N PRO A 252 -18.76 -8.89 2.28
CA PRO A 252 -17.50 -8.14 2.36
C PRO A 252 -17.65 -6.75 2.98
N ILE A 253 -16.57 -6.18 3.52
CA ILE A 253 -16.64 -4.84 4.13
C ILE A 253 -16.73 -3.72 3.09
N ILE A 254 -16.14 -3.91 1.91
CA ILE A 254 -16.06 -2.90 0.85
C ILE A 254 -17.36 -2.71 0.07
N GLY A 255 -18.42 -3.43 0.41
CA GLY A 255 -19.71 -3.37 -0.28
C GLY A 255 -20.37 -4.74 -0.32
N SER A 256 -21.20 -4.97 -1.33
CA SER A 256 -21.79 -6.28 -1.57
C SER A 256 -20.76 -7.29 -2.08
N THR A 257 -21.13 -8.56 -2.08
CA THR A 257 -20.37 -9.64 -2.74
C THR A 257 -20.09 -9.30 -4.20
N SER A 258 -21.06 -8.71 -4.92
CA SER A 258 -20.87 -8.19 -6.28
C SER A 258 -19.82 -7.07 -6.37
N SER A 259 -19.83 -6.11 -5.43
CA SER A 259 -18.81 -5.04 -5.38
C SER A 259 -17.41 -5.62 -5.15
N TRP A 260 -17.29 -6.60 -4.24
CA TRP A 260 -16.02 -7.26 -3.96
C TRP A 260 -15.52 -8.10 -5.14
N LEU A 261 -16.40 -8.85 -5.80
CA LEU A 261 -16.06 -9.59 -7.02
C LEU A 261 -15.63 -8.66 -8.16
N THR A 262 -16.28 -7.50 -8.30
CA THR A 262 -15.87 -6.47 -9.26
C THR A 262 -14.47 -5.95 -8.96
N LEU A 263 -14.12 -5.72 -7.69
CA LEU A 263 -12.75 -5.36 -7.29
C LEU A 263 -11.78 -6.50 -7.63
N ALA A 264 -12.12 -7.74 -7.28
CA ALA A 264 -11.30 -8.92 -7.55
C ALA A 264 -11.03 -9.09 -9.06
N GLN A 265 -12.04 -8.88 -9.90
CA GLN A 265 -11.94 -8.97 -11.35
C GLN A 265 -10.99 -7.90 -11.90
N LYS A 266 -11.15 -6.63 -11.47
CA LYS A 266 -10.25 -5.54 -11.89
C LYS A 266 -8.79 -5.79 -11.47
N LEU A 267 -8.57 -6.25 -10.23
CA LEU A 267 -7.22 -6.49 -9.71
C LEU A 267 -6.55 -7.71 -10.34
N THR A 268 -7.28 -8.82 -10.53
CA THR A 268 -6.74 -10.01 -11.22
C THR A 268 -6.46 -9.72 -12.68
N THR A 269 -7.28 -8.90 -13.35
CA THR A 269 -7.03 -8.41 -14.71
C THR A 269 -5.77 -7.54 -14.77
N ALA A 270 -5.61 -6.59 -13.85
CA ALA A 270 -4.41 -5.75 -13.76
C ALA A 270 -3.15 -6.59 -13.53
N LEU A 271 -3.24 -7.61 -12.67
CA LEU A 271 -2.14 -8.53 -12.41
C LEU A 271 -1.82 -9.39 -13.64
N ALA A 272 -2.85 -9.85 -14.36
CA ALA A 272 -2.67 -10.62 -15.59
C ALA A 272 -1.94 -9.80 -16.64
N TRP A 273 -2.36 -8.54 -16.85
CA TRP A 273 -1.65 -7.61 -17.73
C TRP A 273 -0.19 -7.45 -17.32
N LEU A 274 0.08 -7.19 -16.03
CA LEU A 274 1.44 -6.96 -15.54
C LEU A 274 2.34 -8.19 -15.77
N HIS A 275 1.82 -9.39 -15.50
CA HIS A 275 2.59 -10.63 -15.58
C HIS A 275 2.77 -11.18 -16.99
N MET A 276 1.74 -11.05 -17.83
CA MET A 276 1.64 -11.72 -19.12
C MET A 276 2.02 -10.80 -20.27
N GLU A 277 1.55 -9.55 -20.24
CA GLU A 277 1.76 -8.59 -21.32
C GLU A 277 3.00 -7.74 -21.06
N ALA A 278 3.17 -7.28 -19.82
CA ALA A 278 4.34 -6.49 -19.44
C ALA A 278 5.52 -7.34 -18.95
N GLY A 279 5.33 -8.61 -18.58
CA GLY A 279 6.42 -9.45 -18.07
C GLY A 279 7.11 -8.89 -16.82
N VAL A 280 6.38 -8.20 -15.95
CA VAL A 280 6.89 -7.62 -14.70
C VAL A 280 6.29 -8.34 -13.50
N VAL A 281 7.07 -8.52 -12.44
CA VAL A 281 6.59 -8.89 -11.10
C VAL A 281 6.59 -7.63 -10.25
N HIS A 282 5.49 -7.37 -9.55
CA HIS A 282 5.34 -6.18 -8.72
C HIS A 282 6.18 -6.26 -7.43
N GLY A 283 6.11 -7.38 -6.71
CA GLY A 283 6.95 -7.68 -5.54
C GLY A 283 6.51 -7.10 -4.20
N ASP A 284 5.51 -6.23 -4.15
CA ASP A 284 4.96 -5.66 -2.89
C ASP A 284 3.47 -5.28 -3.06
N ILE A 285 2.66 -6.20 -3.58
CA ILE A 285 1.20 -5.99 -3.72
C ILE A 285 0.57 -5.97 -2.33
N LYS A 286 -0.10 -4.86 -2.00
CA LYS A 286 -0.84 -4.64 -0.76
C LYS A 286 -1.86 -3.51 -0.93
N PRO A 287 -2.87 -3.36 -0.06
CA PRO A 287 -3.86 -2.28 -0.16
C PRO A 287 -3.25 -0.88 -0.28
N GLY A 288 -2.13 -0.61 0.41
CA GLY A 288 -1.46 0.69 0.37
C GLY A 288 -0.80 1.04 -0.97
N ASN A 289 -0.52 0.04 -1.80
CA ASN A 289 0.11 0.18 -3.12
C ASN A 289 -0.92 0.08 -4.27
N ILE A 290 -2.21 0.10 -3.95
CA ILE A 290 -3.30 0.14 -4.91
C ILE A 290 -4.05 1.46 -4.72
N LEU A 291 -3.96 2.34 -5.71
CA LEU A 291 -4.67 3.61 -5.74
C LEU A 291 -6.06 3.43 -6.36
N LEU A 292 -7.01 4.27 -6.00
CA LEU A 292 -8.40 4.20 -6.45
C LEU A 292 -8.76 5.44 -7.25
N SER A 293 -8.90 5.28 -8.56
CA SER A 293 -9.42 6.33 -9.44
C SER A 293 -10.96 6.24 -9.48
N PRO A 294 -11.71 7.33 -9.26
CA PRO A 294 -13.17 7.31 -9.34
C PRO A 294 -13.67 6.88 -10.74
N ASN A 295 -14.70 6.04 -10.77
CA ASN A 295 -15.43 5.70 -11.98
C ASN A 295 -16.74 6.49 -12.09
N PRO A 296 -17.34 6.57 -13.29
CA PRO A 296 -18.72 6.96 -13.42
C PRO A 296 -19.64 6.06 -12.54
N PRO A 297 -20.77 6.59 -12.05
CA PRO A 297 -21.58 6.00 -10.98
C PRO A 297 -22.29 4.67 -11.31
N SER A 298 -22.09 4.09 -12.51
CA SER A 298 -22.81 2.90 -12.99
C SER A 298 -22.20 1.55 -12.60
N THR A 299 -21.07 1.52 -11.91
CA THR A 299 -20.36 0.28 -11.58
C THR A 299 -20.60 -0.20 -10.15
N SER A 300 -20.78 -1.52 -9.95
CA SER A 300 -20.95 -2.15 -8.63
C SER A 300 -19.82 -1.82 -7.64
N PHE A 301 -18.59 -1.60 -8.13
CA PHE A 301 -17.49 -1.00 -7.37
C PHE A 301 -17.05 0.33 -8.03
N PRO A 302 -17.22 1.48 -7.36
CA PRO A 302 -17.18 2.82 -7.97
C PRO A 302 -15.76 3.34 -8.25
N TYR A 303 -14.75 2.48 -8.21
CA TYR A 303 -13.36 2.84 -8.46
C TYR A 303 -12.70 1.90 -9.45
N THR A 304 -11.72 2.41 -10.19
CA THR A 304 -10.74 1.63 -10.93
C THR A 304 -9.47 1.55 -10.08
N PRO A 305 -9.06 0.33 -9.66
CA PRO A 305 -7.82 0.16 -8.93
C PRO A 305 -6.62 0.31 -9.87
N ILE A 306 -5.61 1.05 -9.41
CA ILE A 306 -4.40 1.39 -10.13
C ILE A 306 -3.19 0.95 -9.31
N LEU A 307 -2.33 0.12 -9.88
CA LEU A 307 -1.11 -0.35 -9.23
C LEU A 307 -0.09 0.78 -9.11
N ALA A 308 0.56 0.88 -7.96
CA ALA A 308 1.54 1.90 -7.64
C ALA A 308 2.68 1.33 -6.79
N ASP A 309 3.74 2.12 -6.64
CA ASP A 309 4.97 1.75 -5.92
C ASP A 309 5.70 0.52 -6.50
N PHE A 310 6.43 0.76 -7.58
CA PHE A 310 7.20 -0.27 -8.29
C PHE A 310 8.63 -0.40 -7.73
N SER A 311 8.87 0.05 -6.50
CA SER A 311 10.20 0.05 -5.87
C SER A 311 10.78 -1.35 -5.68
N SER A 312 9.93 -2.36 -5.54
CA SER A 312 10.32 -3.77 -5.41
C SER A 312 10.12 -4.59 -6.69
N SER A 313 9.77 -3.93 -7.79
CA SER A 313 9.39 -4.61 -9.01
C SER A 313 10.59 -5.07 -9.82
N GLN A 314 10.37 -6.16 -10.56
CA GLN A 314 11.41 -6.80 -11.34
C GLN A 314 10.88 -7.11 -12.73
N LEU A 315 11.67 -6.70 -13.73
CA LEU A 315 11.42 -7.11 -15.11
C LEU A 315 11.89 -8.56 -15.27
N LEU A 316 10.98 -9.44 -15.68
CA LEU A 316 11.34 -10.82 -15.94
C LEU A 316 12.17 -10.84 -17.22
N SER A 317 13.34 -11.49 -17.16
CA SER A 317 14.25 -11.57 -18.29
C SER A 317 13.53 -12.17 -19.49
N THR A 318 13.18 -11.34 -20.46
CA THR A 318 12.76 -11.79 -21.78
C THR A 318 14.02 -12.23 -22.53
N ALA A 319 13.94 -13.30 -23.32
CA ALA A 319 15.08 -13.90 -24.02
C ALA A 319 15.86 -12.92 -24.94
N THR A 320 15.36 -11.70 -25.10
CA THR A 320 15.89 -10.63 -25.96
C THR A 320 16.67 -9.53 -25.24
N ALA A 321 16.76 -9.51 -23.92
CA ALA A 321 17.52 -8.49 -23.18
C ALA A 321 18.82 -9.08 -22.58
N PRO A 322 20.02 -8.72 -23.09
CA PRO A 322 21.28 -9.37 -22.68
C PRO A 322 21.68 -9.17 -21.22
N ASN A 323 21.09 -8.20 -20.52
CA ASN A 323 21.33 -7.89 -19.11
C ASN A 323 20.12 -7.12 -18.55
N PRO A 324 19.09 -7.75 -17.99
CA PRO A 324 18.08 -7.00 -17.26
C PRO A 324 18.77 -6.28 -16.10
N PRO A 325 18.55 -4.96 -15.90
CA PRO A 325 19.10 -4.27 -14.74
C PRO A 325 18.56 -4.96 -13.49
N LEU A 326 19.44 -5.58 -12.70
CA LEU A 326 19.06 -6.19 -11.43
C LEU A 326 18.50 -5.09 -10.53
N THR A 327 17.20 -5.16 -10.21
CA THR A 327 16.64 -4.38 -9.12
C THR A 327 17.39 -4.77 -7.85
N PRO A 328 17.94 -3.81 -7.07
CA PRO A 328 18.55 -4.12 -5.79
C PRO A 328 17.59 -4.93 -4.91
N ASN A 329 18.09 -5.91 -4.16
CA ASN A 329 17.24 -6.72 -3.29
C ASN A 329 16.50 -5.82 -2.27
N THR A 330 15.18 -5.69 -2.45
CA THR A 330 14.30 -4.91 -1.56
C THR A 330 13.61 -5.76 -0.49
N LEU A 331 13.93 -7.07 -0.40
CA LEU A 331 13.31 -8.01 0.53
C LEU A 331 13.51 -7.62 2.00
N SER A 332 14.50 -6.77 2.31
CA SER A 332 14.71 -6.22 3.65
C SER A 332 13.60 -5.27 4.12
N ALA A 333 12.80 -4.72 3.20
CA ALA A 333 11.76 -3.73 3.47
C ALA A 333 10.34 -4.21 3.10
N VAL A 334 10.14 -5.52 2.94
CA VAL A 334 8.84 -6.08 2.53
C VAL A 334 7.77 -5.95 3.60
N THR A 335 6.53 -5.85 3.14
CA THR A 335 5.35 -5.88 4.00
C THR A 335 5.02 -7.33 4.36
N ARG A 336 5.65 -7.83 5.43
CA ARG A 336 5.61 -9.27 5.81
C ARG A 336 4.20 -9.86 5.85
N GLU A 337 3.20 -9.06 6.21
CA GLU A 337 1.80 -9.48 6.32
C GLU A 337 1.22 -10.01 4.99
N PHE A 338 1.63 -9.39 3.88
CA PHE A 338 1.17 -9.69 2.53
C PHE A 338 2.18 -10.53 1.75
N THR A 339 3.43 -10.59 2.22
CA THR A 339 4.52 -11.28 1.54
C THR A 339 4.32 -12.79 1.57
N ALA A 340 4.51 -13.45 0.42
CA ALA A 340 4.45 -14.90 0.32
C ALA A 340 5.46 -15.59 1.24
N PRO A 341 5.08 -16.70 1.91
CA PRO A 341 5.86 -17.30 3.01
C PRO A 341 7.26 -17.77 2.59
N GLU A 342 7.44 -18.21 1.34
CA GLU A 342 8.74 -18.61 0.79
C GLU A 342 9.75 -17.46 0.75
N LEU A 343 9.28 -16.21 0.59
CA LEU A 343 10.13 -15.01 0.60
C LEU A 343 10.54 -14.58 2.02
N LEU A 344 9.92 -15.16 3.06
CA LEU A 344 10.17 -14.80 4.46
C LEU A 344 11.18 -15.73 5.15
N SER A 345 11.69 -16.74 4.45
CA SER A 345 12.71 -17.64 5.02
C SER A 345 14.03 -16.91 5.21
N SER A 346 14.78 -17.24 6.28
CA SER A 346 16.06 -16.58 6.56
C SER A 346 17.11 -16.80 5.45
N ALA A 347 17.02 -17.88 4.68
CA ALA A 347 17.92 -18.12 3.56
C ALA A 347 17.65 -17.14 2.42
N VAL A 348 16.37 -17.00 2.05
CA VAL A 348 15.91 -16.11 0.96
C VAL A 348 16.13 -14.63 1.30
N LEU A 349 15.88 -14.23 2.55
CA LEU A 349 16.12 -12.85 3.00
C LEU A 349 17.61 -12.45 3.01
N ARG A 350 18.53 -13.42 3.04
CA ARG A 350 19.98 -13.18 3.04
C ARG A 350 20.61 -13.36 1.67
N ASP A 351 19.89 -13.97 0.73
CA ASP A 351 20.35 -14.18 -0.63
C ASP A 351 20.10 -12.93 -1.48
N PRO A 352 21.14 -12.27 -2.01
CA PRO A 352 20.98 -11.09 -2.85
C PRO A 352 20.29 -11.39 -4.19
N ASN A 353 20.25 -12.65 -4.63
CA ASN A 353 19.63 -13.06 -5.89
C ASN A 353 18.17 -13.49 -5.73
N SER A 354 17.71 -13.57 -4.47
CA SER A 354 16.33 -13.93 -4.18
C SER A 354 15.39 -12.80 -4.58
N ALA A 355 14.31 -13.19 -5.24
CA ALA A 355 13.42 -12.29 -5.96
C ALA A 355 11.96 -12.71 -5.81
N ALA A 356 11.07 -11.72 -5.86
CA ALA A 356 9.65 -12.00 -6.02
C ALA A 356 9.38 -12.69 -7.36
N THR A 357 8.35 -13.53 -7.40
CA THR A 357 7.91 -14.24 -8.59
C THR A 357 6.45 -13.93 -8.89
N ARG A 358 5.96 -14.37 -10.06
CA ARG A 358 4.52 -14.29 -10.36
C ARG A 358 3.66 -14.97 -9.30
N ALA A 359 4.10 -16.12 -8.80
CA ALA A 359 3.38 -16.87 -7.77
C ALA A 359 3.36 -16.15 -6.42
N THR A 360 4.39 -15.34 -6.09
CA THR A 360 4.41 -14.55 -4.85
C THR A 360 3.46 -13.36 -4.95
N ASP A 361 3.36 -12.72 -6.11
CA ASP A 361 2.38 -11.65 -6.37
C ASP A 361 0.94 -12.17 -6.28
N VAL A 362 0.66 -13.35 -6.84
CA VAL A 362 -0.65 -14.01 -6.74
C VAL A 362 -1.05 -14.21 -5.28
N PHE A 363 -0.13 -14.70 -4.44
CA PHE A 363 -0.36 -14.83 -3.00
C PHE A 363 -0.65 -13.46 -2.35
N SER A 364 0.17 -12.45 -2.61
CA SER A 364 0.03 -11.11 -2.03
C SER A 364 -1.30 -10.44 -2.41
N LEU A 365 -1.75 -10.62 -3.66
CA LEU A 365 -3.05 -10.13 -4.11
C LEU A 365 -4.19 -10.87 -3.40
N ALA A 366 -4.09 -12.18 -3.17
CA ALA A 366 -5.12 -12.92 -2.45
C ALA A 366 -5.25 -12.44 -1.00
N VAL A 367 -4.13 -12.18 -0.31
CA VAL A 367 -4.15 -11.57 1.02
C VAL A 367 -4.79 -10.18 0.97
N THR A 368 -4.47 -9.37 -0.03
CA THR A 368 -5.10 -8.06 -0.26
C THR A 368 -6.63 -8.16 -0.39
N LEU A 369 -7.13 -9.13 -1.17
CA LEU A 369 -8.56 -9.39 -1.35
C LEU A 369 -9.25 -9.88 -0.07
N LEU A 370 -8.56 -10.73 0.72
CA LEU A 370 -9.06 -11.16 2.03
C LEU A 370 -9.21 -9.99 2.99
N VAL A 371 -8.24 -9.08 3.02
CA VAL A 371 -8.31 -7.84 3.82
C VAL A 371 -9.43 -6.92 3.35
N ALA A 372 -9.66 -6.84 2.03
CA ALA A 372 -10.79 -6.12 1.46
C ALA A 372 -12.15 -6.77 1.79
N ALA A 373 -12.19 -8.07 2.08
CA ALA A 373 -13.41 -8.74 2.56
C ALA A 373 -13.63 -8.50 4.06
N THR A 374 -12.59 -8.64 4.88
CA THR A 374 -12.73 -8.64 6.35
C THR A 374 -12.68 -7.26 6.97
N GLY A 375 -12.04 -6.29 6.32
CA GLY A 375 -11.72 -4.99 6.92
C GLY A 375 -10.50 -4.99 7.83
N GLN A 376 -9.85 -6.14 8.02
CA GLN A 376 -8.74 -6.30 8.95
C GLN A 376 -7.40 -6.11 8.23
N LEU A 377 -6.88 -4.88 8.24
CA LEU A 377 -5.55 -4.59 7.70
C LEU A 377 -4.43 -5.35 8.43
N LEU A 378 -4.63 -5.66 9.71
CA LEU A 378 -3.74 -6.57 10.44
C LEU A 378 -4.15 -8.02 10.15
N VAL A 379 -3.66 -8.55 9.04
CA VAL A 379 -3.98 -9.91 8.52
C VAL A 379 -3.86 -10.99 9.61
N TYR A 380 -2.82 -10.90 10.42
CA TYR A 380 -2.53 -11.85 11.49
C TYR A 380 -2.81 -11.21 12.86
N PRO A 381 -3.49 -11.90 13.79
CA PRO A 381 -3.71 -11.39 15.15
C PRO A 381 -2.46 -11.52 16.03
N GLY A 382 -2.51 -10.89 17.22
CA GLY A 382 -1.48 -11.02 18.25
C GLY A 382 -0.36 -9.99 18.15
N SER A 383 0.70 -10.21 18.95
CA SER A 383 1.90 -9.36 19.01
C SER A 383 2.68 -9.33 17.69
N VAL A 384 3.57 -8.34 17.51
CA VAL A 384 4.43 -8.23 16.32
C VAL A 384 5.19 -9.53 16.03
N PHE A 385 5.74 -10.17 17.06
CA PHE A 385 6.47 -11.43 16.91
C PHE A 385 5.57 -12.58 16.45
N GLN A 386 4.36 -12.69 17.03
CA GLN A 386 3.37 -13.70 16.63
C GLN A 386 2.95 -13.49 15.18
N ARG A 387 2.66 -12.25 14.77
CA ARG A 387 2.29 -11.94 13.38
C ARG A 387 3.40 -12.31 12.40
N GLN A 388 4.66 -12.02 12.75
CA GLN A 388 5.80 -12.39 11.92
C GLN A 388 5.93 -13.91 11.80
N ALA A 389 5.74 -14.66 12.89
CA ALA A 389 5.76 -16.12 12.85
C ALA A 389 4.59 -16.68 12.00
N MET A 390 3.38 -16.13 12.15
CA MET A 390 2.21 -16.52 11.35
C MET A 390 2.41 -16.21 9.86
N ALA A 391 3.03 -15.09 9.52
CA ALA A 391 3.36 -14.74 8.13
C ALA A 391 4.27 -15.78 7.46
N THR A 392 5.22 -16.37 8.20
CA THR A 392 6.04 -17.49 7.65
C THR A 392 5.22 -18.75 7.36
N GLN A 393 4.01 -18.84 7.91
CA GLN A 393 3.00 -19.88 7.65
C GLN A 393 1.82 -19.32 6.83
N GLY A 394 2.04 -18.25 6.07
CA GLY A 394 0.99 -17.49 5.39
C GLY A 394 0.09 -18.30 4.45
N TRP A 395 0.49 -19.51 4.03
CA TRP A 395 -0.40 -20.44 3.31
C TRP A 395 -1.65 -20.83 4.12
N GLY A 396 -1.61 -20.67 5.45
CA GLY A 396 -2.76 -20.85 6.36
C GLY A 396 -3.64 -19.61 6.52
N VAL A 397 -3.44 -18.54 5.73
CA VAL A 397 -4.11 -17.23 5.91
C VAL A 397 -5.63 -17.33 5.97
N LEU A 398 -6.27 -18.19 5.17
CA LEU A 398 -7.73 -18.41 5.22
C LEU A 398 -8.21 -18.88 6.60
N GLY A 399 -7.43 -19.73 7.27
CA GLY A 399 -7.71 -20.15 8.64
C GLY A 399 -7.51 -19.01 9.64
N PHE A 400 -6.44 -18.23 9.48
CA PHE A 400 -6.13 -17.11 10.37
C PHE A 400 -7.17 -15.99 10.30
N VAL A 401 -7.56 -15.56 9.10
CA VAL A 401 -8.57 -14.50 8.93
C VAL A 401 -9.96 -14.94 9.40
N ARG A 402 -10.31 -16.22 9.18
CA ARG A 402 -11.59 -16.78 9.64
C ARG A 402 -11.70 -16.83 11.17
N ASN A 403 -10.59 -17.09 11.85
CA ASN A 403 -10.52 -17.09 13.31
C ASN A 403 -10.31 -15.67 13.88
N GLY A 404 -10.13 -14.67 13.03
CA GLY A 404 -9.93 -13.27 13.41
C GLY A 404 -11.23 -12.47 13.44
N GLU A 405 -11.09 -11.19 13.74
CA GLU A 405 -12.18 -10.22 13.66
C GLU A 405 -12.67 -10.10 12.20
N GLY A 406 -13.97 -10.11 11.96
CA GLY A 406 -14.52 -10.11 10.60
C GLY A 406 -14.44 -11.46 9.86
N GLY A 407 -14.03 -12.55 10.54
CA GLY A 407 -13.92 -13.89 9.96
C GLY A 407 -15.23 -14.47 9.41
N MET A 408 -16.39 -14.00 9.89
CA MET A 408 -17.71 -14.37 9.35
C MET A 408 -17.89 -13.97 7.88
N ARG A 409 -17.11 -13.00 7.38
CA ARG A 409 -17.09 -12.56 5.99
C ARG A 409 -16.31 -13.50 5.06
N VAL A 410 -15.69 -14.54 5.61
CA VAL A 410 -14.98 -15.60 4.87
C VAL A 410 -15.50 -16.99 5.30
N PRO A 411 -16.81 -17.27 5.09
CA PRO A 411 -17.40 -18.55 5.46
C PRO A 411 -16.79 -19.69 4.63
N ARG A 412 -16.85 -20.91 5.16
CA ARG A 412 -16.36 -22.10 4.45
C ARG A 412 -17.15 -22.32 3.16
N ALA A 413 -16.45 -22.59 2.06
CA ALA A 413 -17.00 -22.70 0.71
C ALA A 413 -17.74 -21.44 0.22
N GLY A 414 -17.58 -20.30 0.92
CA GLY A 414 -18.12 -19.02 0.48
C GLY A 414 -17.38 -18.46 -0.73
N VAL A 415 -17.98 -17.47 -1.39
CA VAL A 415 -17.42 -16.82 -2.60
C VAL A 415 -15.99 -16.33 -2.37
N VAL A 416 -15.72 -15.65 -1.24
CA VAL A 416 -14.39 -15.13 -0.90
C VAL A 416 -13.36 -16.26 -0.77
N GLU A 417 -13.70 -17.38 -0.13
CA GLU A 417 -12.78 -18.52 0.00
C GLU A 417 -12.53 -19.17 -1.36
N ARG A 418 -13.58 -19.47 -2.14
CA ARG A 418 -13.47 -20.10 -3.46
C ARG A 418 -12.55 -19.30 -4.40
N VAL A 419 -12.66 -17.97 -4.39
CA VAL A 419 -11.82 -17.10 -5.21
C VAL A 419 -10.36 -17.07 -4.73
N CYS A 420 -10.10 -17.13 -3.43
CA CYS A 420 -8.75 -16.94 -2.88
C CYS A 420 -7.98 -18.25 -2.63
N GLU A 421 -8.64 -19.39 -2.45
CA GLU A 421 -8.02 -20.63 -1.98
C GLU A 421 -6.96 -21.21 -2.92
N GLY A 422 -7.13 -21.02 -4.22
CA GLY A 422 -6.16 -21.41 -5.25
C GLY A 422 -4.89 -20.56 -5.20
N ALA A 423 -4.99 -19.31 -4.76
CA ALA A 423 -3.88 -18.36 -4.76
C ALA A 423 -3.00 -18.45 -3.50
N VAL A 424 -3.51 -19.00 -2.39
CA VAL A 424 -2.80 -19.07 -1.10
C VAL A 424 -2.18 -20.44 -0.81
N LYS A 425 -2.03 -21.31 -1.83
CA LYS A 425 -1.40 -22.63 -1.66
C LYS A 425 0.04 -22.51 -1.17
N LYS A 426 0.47 -23.49 -0.35
CA LYS A 426 1.81 -23.55 0.24
C LYS A 426 2.90 -23.63 -0.82
N ASP A 427 2.75 -24.56 -1.77
CA ASP A 427 3.64 -24.70 -2.90
C ASP A 427 3.36 -23.60 -3.94
N PRO A 428 4.32 -22.73 -4.27
CA PRO A 428 4.16 -21.69 -5.29
C PRO A 428 3.74 -22.25 -6.66
N ALA A 429 4.20 -23.46 -7.02
CA ALA A 429 3.85 -24.09 -8.29
C ALA A 429 2.40 -24.59 -8.35
N ALA A 430 1.80 -24.85 -7.18
CA ALA A 430 0.41 -25.26 -7.06
C ALA A 430 -0.57 -24.07 -6.98
N ARG A 431 -0.07 -22.83 -6.93
CA ARG A 431 -0.94 -21.64 -6.91
C ARG A 431 -1.59 -21.44 -8.26
N ILE A 432 -2.83 -20.96 -8.24
CA ILE A 432 -3.59 -20.63 -9.45
C ILE A 432 -2.81 -19.63 -10.32
N GLY A 433 -2.70 -19.92 -11.61
CA GLY A 433 -2.12 -18.97 -12.57
C GLY A 433 -3.07 -17.80 -12.80
N VAL A 434 -2.53 -16.61 -13.03
CA VAL A 434 -3.32 -15.36 -13.09
C VAL A 434 -4.43 -15.38 -14.16
N ARG A 435 -4.20 -16.02 -15.33
CA ARG A 435 -5.23 -16.17 -16.38
C ARG A 435 -6.40 -17.05 -15.90
N ALA A 436 -6.10 -18.20 -15.30
CA ALA A 436 -7.11 -19.07 -14.73
C ALA A 436 -7.84 -18.39 -13.56
N TRP A 437 -7.15 -17.52 -12.82
CA TRP A 437 -7.74 -16.77 -11.73
C TRP A 437 -8.74 -15.72 -12.21
N VAL A 438 -8.46 -15.00 -13.30
CA VAL A 438 -9.42 -14.09 -13.93
C VAL A 438 -10.69 -14.85 -14.32
N SER A 439 -10.57 -15.99 -15.02
CA SER A 439 -11.72 -16.81 -15.41
C SER A 439 -12.53 -17.30 -14.20
N LEU A 440 -11.87 -17.74 -13.13
CA LEU A 440 -12.53 -18.16 -11.89
C LEU A 440 -13.36 -17.02 -11.26
N VAL A 441 -12.85 -15.79 -11.29
CA VAL A 441 -13.56 -14.63 -10.76
C VAL A 441 -14.77 -14.26 -11.64
N GLU A 442 -14.60 -14.30 -12.96
CA GLU A 442 -15.70 -14.04 -13.91
C GLU A 442 -16.83 -15.08 -13.79
N GLU A 443 -16.48 -16.35 -13.60
CA GLU A 443 -17.45 -17.42 -13.31
C GLU A 443 -18.18 -17.18 -11.98
N ALA A 444 -17.47 -16.74 -10.94
CA ALA A 444 -18.09 -16.40 -9.66
C ALA A 444 -19.03 -15.19 -9.77
N MET A 445 -18.69 -14.18 -10.59
CA MET A 445 -19.58 -13.05 -10.89
C MET A 445 -20.85 -13.50 -11.60
N ALA A 446 -20.73 -14.35 -12.63
CA ALA A 446 -21.88 -14.86 -13.37
C ALA A 446 -22.82 -15.70 -12.48
N GLN A 447 -22.26 -16.48 -11.54
CA GLN A 447 -23.05 -17.22 -10.56
C GLN A 447 -23.84 -16.29 -9.64
N GLU A 448 -23.19 -15.25 -9.11
CA GLU A 448 -23.80 -14.28 -8.19
C GLU A 448 -24.98 -13.54 -8.85
N ASP A 449 -24.80 -13.08 -10.10
CA ASP A 449 -25.85 -12.41 -10.87
C ASP A 449 -27.03 -13.34 -11.20
N GLY A 450 -26.78 -14.64 -11.34
CA GLY A 450 -27.78 -15.67 -11.58
C GLY A 450 -28.62 -16.00 -10.34
N THR A 451 -28.01 -16.02 -9.16
CA THR A 451 -28.72 -16.25 -7.88
C THR A 451 -29.63 -15.09 -7.46
N GLY A 452 -29.40 -13.88 -7.95
CA GLY A 452 -30.25 -12.70 -7.67
C GLY A 452 -31.54 -12.63 -8.48
N ARG A 453 -31.83 -13.59 -9.38
CA ARG A 453 -33.00 -13.60 -10.27
C ARG A 453 -34.02 -14.71 -9.98
N LEU A 454 -33.90 -15.41 -8.85
CA LEU A 454 -34.83 -16.49 -8.45
C LEU A 454 -35.72 -16.08 -7.29
#